data_AF-A0A3D5P1A5-F1
#
_entry.id   AF-A0A3D5P1A5-F1
#
_cell.length_a   1.000
_cell.length_b   1.000
_cell.length_c   1.000
_cell.angle_alpha   90.00
_cell.angle_beta   90.00
_cell.angle_gamma   90.00
#
_symmetry.space_group_name_H-M   'P 1'
#
loop_
_entity.id
_entity.type
_entity.pdbx_description
1 polymer ?
#
loop_
_entity_poly.entity_id
_entity_poly.type
_entity_poly.pdbx_seq_one_letter_code
_entity_poly.pdbx_strand_id
1 'polypeptide(L)' 'MDIFMEAAIEEAQKGLAEGGIPIGSVIVHNGKIIG' A
#
# COMPACT_ATOMS: atom_id res chain seq x y z
N MET A 1 12.02 -5.66 -3.27
CA MET A 1 11.57 -4.38 -3.84
C MET A 1 11.95 -3.30 -2.84
N ASP A 2 11.61 -2.03 -3.05
CA ASP A 2 11.54 -1.06 -1.94
C ASP A 2 10.38 -1.47 -1.00
N ILE A 3 10.59 -1.48 0.31
CA ILE A 3 9.58 -1.85 1.33
C ILE A 3 8.33 -0.99 1.24
N PHE A 4 8.45 0.27 0.83
CA PHE A 4 7.31 1.16 0.65
C PHE A 4 6.47 0.77 -0.57
N MET A 5 7.12 0.27 -1.62
CA MET A 5 6.43 -0.21 -2.83
C MET A 5 5.72 -1.53 -2.57
N GLU A 6 6.34 -2.46 -1.86
CA GLU A 6 5.69 -3.72 -1.44
C GLU A 6 4.41 -3.44 -0.62
N ALA A 7 4.48 -2.53 0.35
CA ALA A 7 3.32 -2.15 1.15
C ALA A 7 2.20 -1.47 0.33
N ALA A 8 2.55 -0.60 -0.63
CA ALA A 8 1.55 0.00 -1.52
C ALA A 8 0.89 -1.05 -2.43
N ILE A 9 1.63 -2.07 -2.89
CA ILE A 9 1.06 -3.17 -3.67
C ILE A 9 0.11 -4.02 -2.81
N GLU A 10 0.46 -4.30 -1.56
CA GLU A 10 -0.41 -5.01 -0.62
C GLU A 10 -1.74 -4.26 -0.39
N GLU A 11 -1.70 -2.93 -0.24
CA GLU A 11 -2.92 -2.12 -0.12
C GLU A 11 -3.80 -2.22 -1.38
N ALA A 12 -3.19 -2.10 -2.56
CA ALA A 12 -3.90 -2.22 -3.83
C ALA A 12 -4.54 -3.61 -4.01
N GLN A 13 -3.83 -4.66 -3.63
CA GLN A 13 -4.34 -6.03 -3.68
C GLN A 13 -5.50 -6.25 -2.71
N LYS A 14 -5.45 -5.64 -1.52
CA LYS A 14 -6.56 -5.67 -0.57
C LYS A 14 -7.80 -4.98 -1.14
N GLY A 15 -7.64 -3.79 -1.74
CA GLY A 15 -8.72 -3.10 -2.43
C GLY A 15 -9.33 -3.93 -3.56
N LEU A 16 -8.50 -4.65 -4.33
CA LEU A 16 -8.96 -5.60 -5.34
C LEU A 16 -9.81 -6.73 -4.74
N ALA A 17 -9.33 -7.33 -3.65
CA ALA A 17 -10.00 -8.45 -2.97
C ALA A 17 -11.34 -8.04 -2.34
N GLU A 18 -11.46 -6.78 -1.93
CA GLU A 18 -12.69 -6.17 -1.45
C GLU A 18 -13.67 -5.79 -2.59
N GLY A 19 -13.28 -6.00 -3.86
CA GLY A 19 -14.08 -5.65 -5.04
C GLY A 19 -14.02 -4.16 -5.41
N GLY A 20 -13.09 -3.42 -4.81
CA GLY A 20 -12.81 -2.02 -5.11
C GLY A 20 -11.83 -1.83 -6.29
N ILE A 21 -11.48 -0.57 -6.54
CA ILE A 21 -10.45 -0.23 -7.53
C ILE A 21 -9.08 -0.50 -6.89
N PRO A 22 -8.18 -1.27 -7.55
CA PRO A 22 -6.89 -1.68 -6.97
C PRO A 22 -5.87 -0.53 -6.99
N ILE A 23 -6.06 0.44 -6.11
CA ILE A 23 -5.13 1.55 -5.90
C ILE A 23 -4.53 1.38 -4.51
N GLY A 24 -3.21 1.56 -4.43
CA GLY A 24 -2.47 1.49 -3.19
C GLY A 24 -1.52 2.66 -3.02
N SER A 25 -1.30 3.03 -1.78
CA SER A 25 -0.64 4.22 -1.27
C SER A 25 -0.12 3.94 0.13
N VAL A 26 0.98 4.58 0.50
CA VAL A 26 1.49 4.53 1.87
C VAL A 26 1.94 5.92 2.29
N ILE A 27 1.63 6.29 3.52
CA ILE A 27 2.10 7.50 4.18
C ILE A 27 3.35 7.12 4.97
N VAL A 28 4.48 7.70 4.59
CA VAL A 28 5.77 7.45 5.23
C VAL A 28 6.23 8.69 5.99
N HIS A 29 6.58 8.49 7.26
CA HIS A 29 7.19 9.53 8.09
C HIS A 29 8.44 8.97 8.79
N ASN A 30 9.58 9.64 8.61
CA ASN A 30 10.88 9.22 9.15
C ASN A 30 11.23 7.75 8.84
N GLY A 31 10.95 7.31 7.60
CA GLY A 31 11.25 5.94 7.14
C GLY A 31 10.33 4.86 7.69
N LYS A 32 9.23 5.23 8.37
CA LYS A 32 8.21 4.30 8.86
C LYS A 32 6.88 4.55 8.17
N ILE A 33 6.19 3.47 7.82
CA ILE A 33 4.82 3.51 7.31
C ILE A 33 3.89 3.81 8.49
N ILE A 34 3.03 4.82 8.33
CA ILE A 34 2.08 5.27 9.35
C ILE A 34 0.63 5.27 8.87
N GLY A 35 0.41 4.89 7.62
CA GLY A 35 -0.88 4.82 6.94
C GLY A 35 -0.70 4.45 5.49
#